data_AF-A0A494WRG7-F1
#
_entry.id   AF-A0A494WRG7-F1
#
_cell.length_a   1.000
_cell.length_b   1.000
_cell.length_c   1.000
_cell.angle_alpha   90.00
_cell.angle_beta   90.00
_cell.angle_gamma   90.00
#
_symmetry.space_group_name_H-M   'P 1'
#
loop_
_entity.id
_entity.type
_entity.pdbx_description
1 polymer ?
#
loop_
_entity_poly.entity_id
_entity_poly.type
_entity_poly.pdbx_seq_one_letter_code
_entity_poly.pdbx_strand_id
1 'polypeptide(L)' 'MSEEQVKRMHDGKGFIAALDQSGGSTPKALKNYGIGEERYQSEEEMFDMIHQKRTRII' A
#
# COMPACT_ATOMS: atom_id res chain seq x y z
N MET A 1 8.24 -20.65 -3.67
CA MET A 1 7.15 -20.25 -4.58
C MET A 1 6.65 -21.48 -5.29
N SER A 2 5.33 -21.63 -5.49
CA SER A 2 4.82 -22.74 -6.31
C SER A 2 5.17 -22.52 -7.79
N GLU A 3 5.25 -23.60 -8.56
CA GLU A 3 5.47 -23.53 -10.02
C GLU A 3 4.41 -22.65 -10.71
N GLU A 4 3.17 -22.67 -10.20
CA GLU A 4 2.07 -21.85 -10.68
C GLU A 4 2.32 -20.34 -10.46
N GLN A 5 2.87 -19.95 -9.30
CA GLN A 5 3.23 -18.55 -9.03
C GLN A 5 4.34 -18.06 -9.96
N VAL A 6 5.35 -18.90 -10.22
CA VAL A 6 6.46 -18.59 -11.15
C VAL A 6 5.92 -18.38 -12.56
N LYS A 7 5.06 -19.29 -13.03
CA LYS A 7 4.45 -19.18 -14.36
C LYS A 7 3.57 -17.94 -14.49
N ARG A 8 2.81 -17.59 -13.46
CA ARG A 8 1.99 -16.37 -13.43
C ARG A 8 2.84 -15.10 -13.48
N MET A 9 3.99 -15.08 -12.80
CA MET A 9 4.92 -13.93 -12.84
C MET A 9 5.62 -13.79 -14.20
N HIS A 10 5.91 -14.89 -14.89
CA HIS A 10 6.58 -14.89 -16.19
C HIS A 10 5.62 -14.61 -17.36
N ASP A 11 4.50 -15.31 -17.42
CA ASP A 11 3.58 -15.31 -18.59
C ASP A 11 2.29 -14.51 -18.36
N GLY A 12 1.99 -14.14 -17.11
CA GLY A 12 0.75 -13.48 -16.76
C GLY A 12 0.62 -12.09 -17.38
N LYS A 13 -0.48 -11.85 -18.09
CA LYS A 13 -0.81 -10.51 -18.59
C LYS A 13 -1.40 -9.67 -17.46
N GLY A 14 -0.84 -8.48 -17.22
CA GLY A 14 -1.33 -7.56 -16.20
C GLY A 14 -0.23 -6.60 -15.73
N PHE A 15 -0.41 -6.08 -14.52
CA PHE A 15 0.59 -5.23 -13.85
C PHE A 15 0.67 -5.59 -12.37
N ILE A 16 1.78 -5.22 -11.73
CA ILE A 16 1.97 -5.36 -10.28
C ILE A 16 1.75 -3.98 -9.66
N ALA A 17 0.73 -3.86 -8.81
CA ALA A 17 0.57 -2.69 -7.95
C ALA A 17 1.37 -2.92 -6.66
N ALA A 18 2.32 -2.03 -6.38
CA ALA A 18 3.14 -2.08 -5.18
C ALA A 18 2.45 -1.33 -4.02
N LEU A 19 2.10 -2.05 -2.95
CA LEU A 19 1.46 -1.51 -1.74
C LEU A 19 2.39 -1.58 -0.51
N ASP A 20 3.69 -1.71 -0.72
CA ASP A 20 4.76 -1.97 0.27
C ASP A 20 5.42 -0.69 0.81
N GLN A 21 4.67 0.43 0.87
CA GLN A 21 5.20 1.69 1.39
C GLN A 21 5.73 1.55 2.82
N SER A 22 6.95 2.04 3.06
CA SER A 22 7.57 2.14 4.39
C SER A 22 7.01 3.33 5.17
N GLY A 23 7.22 3.34 6.50
CA GLY A 23 6.76 4.42 7.39
C GLY A 23 7.12 5.83 6.91
N GLY A 24 8.36 6.06 6.47
CA GLY A 24 8.79 7.37 5.97
C GLY A 24 8.12 7.83 4.67
N SER A 25 7.55 6.90 3.90
CA SER A 25 6.81 7.21 2.66
C SER A 25 5.29 7.23 2.84
N THR A 26 4.80 6.74 3.97
CA THR A 26 3.38 6.70 4.33
C THR A 26 2.71 8.09 4.35
N PRO A 27 3.30 9.15 4.94
CA PRO A 27 2.70 10.49 4.92
C PRO A 27 2.42 10.97 3.50
N LYS A 28 3.39 10.78 2.58
CA LYS A 28 3.24 11.14 1.17
C LYS A 28 2.14 10.32 0.50
N ALA A 29 2.06 9.02 0.79
CA ALA A 29 1.05 8.14 0.23
C ALA A 29 -0.38 8.43 0.72
N LEU A 30 -0.53 8.91 1.95
CA LEU A 30 -1.79 9.38 2.54
C LEU A 30 -2.18 10.76 1.99
N LYS A 31 -1.24 11.68 1.88
CA LYS A 31 -1.45 13.01 1.29
C LYS A 31 -1.93 12.93 -0.15
N ASN A 32 -1.29 12.08 -0.97
CA ASN A 32 -1.72 11.82 -2.35
C ASN A 32 -3.10 11.16 -2.44
N TYR A 33 -3.57 10.57 -1.34
CA TYR A 33 -4.90 9.98 -1.21
C TYR A 33 -5.92 10.95 -0.60
N GLY A 34 -5.53 12.20 -0.34
CA GLY A 34 -6.41 13.24 0.22
C GLY A 34 -6.47 13.29 1.75
N ILE A 35 -5.60 12.54 2.45
CA ILE A 35 -5.48 12.56 3.90
C ILE A 35 -4.23 13.37 4.26
N GLY A 36 -4.43 14.60 4.73
CA GLY A 36 -3.34 15.48 5.17
C GLY A 36 -2.78 15.08 6.54
N GLU A 37 -1.61 15.63 6.88
CA GLU A 37 -0.90 15.33 8.14
C GLU A 37 -1.68 15.81 9.36
N GLU A 38 -2.61 16.76 9.20
CA GLU A 38 -3.51 17.24 10.26
C GLU A 38 -4.55 16.20 10.70
N ARG A 39 -4.69 15.09 9.96
CA ARG A 39 -5.69 14.05 10.21
C ARG A 39 -5.24 12.97 11.19
N TYR A 40 -3.96 12.91 11.54
CA TYR A 40 -3.40 11.96 12.49
C TYR A 40 -2.42 12.66 13.42
N GLN A 41 -2.34 12.21 14.67
CA GLN A 41 -1.50 12.81 15.71
C GLN A 41 -0.36 11.89 16.17
N SER A 42 -0.39 10.62 15.74
CA SER A 42 0.63 9.63 16.07
C SER A 42 1.03 8.79 14.85
N GLU A 43 2.19 8.13 14.95
CA GLU A 43 2.61 7.16 13.93
C GLU A 43 1.66 5.96 13.86
N GLU A 44 1.10 5.54 15.00
CA GLU A 44 0.11 4.46 15.06
C GLU A 44 -1.15 4.78 14.26
N GLU A 45 -1.73 5.97 14.46
CA GLU A 45 -2.89 6.42 13.69
C GLU A 45 -2.58 6.52 12.19
N MET A 46 -1.38 7.00 11.84
CA MET A 46 -0.92 7.05 10.46
C MET A 46 -0.84 5.63 9.84
N PHE A 47 -0.32 4.65 10.58
CA PHE A 47 -0.23 3.26 10.13
C PHE A 47 -1.61 2.60 9.99
N ASP A 48 -2.55 2.91 10.87
CA ASP A 48 -3.92 2.43 10.75
C ASP A 48 -4.61 3.00 9.51
N MET A 49 -4.42 4.28 9.21
CA MET A 49 -4.99 4.92 8.02
C MET A 49 -4.44 4.32 6.71
N ILE A 50 -3.13 4.06 6.63
CA ILE A 50 -2.57 3.41 5.43
C ILE A 50 -3.00 1.94 5.33
N HIS A 51 -3.17 1.26 6.46
CA HIS A 51 -3.73 -0.07 6.49
C HIS A 51 -5.17 -0.09 5.95
N GLN A 52 -6.03 0.83 6.40
CA GLN A 52 -7.40 0.98 5.87
C GLN A 52 -7.41 1.25 4.36
N LYS A 53 -6.48 2.09 3.85
CA LYS A 53 -6.30 2.32 2.42
C LYS A 53 -5.95 1.02 1.68
N ARG A 54 -5.01 0.23 2.20
CA ARG A 54 -4.60 -1.06 1.60
C ARG A 54 -5.77 -2.05 1.57
N THR A 55 -6.51 -2.15 2.67
CA THR A 55 -7.70 -3.01 2.80
C THR A 55 -8.82 -2.61 1.83
N ARG A 56 -8.94 -1.33 1.47
CA ARG A 56 -9.93 -0.90 0.46
C ARG A 56 -9.56 -1.34 -0.97
N ILE A 57 -8.27 -1.56 -1.25
CA ILE A 57 -7.78 -1.88 -2.61
C ILE A 57 -7.81 -3.38 -2.89
N ILE A 58 -7.67 -4.21 -1.85
CA ILE A 58 -7.61 -5.69 -1.92
C ILE A 58 -8.99 -6.27 -1.65
#